data_AF-A0A519I490-F1
#
_entry.id   AF-A0A519I490-F1
#
_cell.length_a   1.000
_cell.length_b   1.000
_cell.length_c   1.000
_cell.angle_alpha   90.00
_cell.angle_beta   90.00
_cell.angle_gamma   90.00
#
_symmetry.space_group_name_H-M   'P 1'
#
loop_
_entity.id
_entity.type
_entity.pdbx_description
1 polymer ?
#
loop_
_entity_poly.entity_id
_entity_poly.type
_entity_poly.pdbx_seq_one_letter_code
_entity_poly.pdbx_strand_id
1 'polypeptide(L)'
;MAYEHLRLEKESPVTDRHRPRGFGAPAPADPRGHGSALLRSFRAVREVAANQDLGGFDDRKLLKIRLREGERQLPDFNLIDGLEVVSHEGHEVVLAFATAAALNLVEERLATLARDGRVTRAALLFVIGGFEHWTPEDRTGAALAEQGLPHEGPCMLDVELWPQDMPARR
;
A
#
# COMPACT_ATOMS: atom_id res chain seq x y z
N MET A 1 24.29 -10.02 -23.57
CA MET A 1 23.83 -11.41 -23.37
C MET A 1 22.32 -11.35 -23.21
N ALA A 2 21.56 -12.07 -24.03
CA ALA A 2 20.11 -12.13 -23.90
C ALA A 2 19.80 -13.10 -22.74
N TYR A 3 19.28 -12.58 -21.63
CA TYR A 3 18.85 -13.43 -20.53
C TYR A 3 17.50 -14.05 -20.91
N GLU A 4 17.38 -15.36 -20.75
CA GLU A 4 16.11 -16.05 -20.90
C GLU A 4 15.20 -15.69 -19.72
N HIS A 5 14.11 -14.97 -19.99
CA HIS A 5 13.17 -14.55 -18.97
C HIS A 5 12.31 -15.74 -18.52
N LEU A 6 12.21 -15.96 -17.21
CA LEU A 6 11.24 -16.89 -16.62
C LEU A 6 9.82 -16.45 -17.03
N ARG A 7 9.08 -17.36 -17.66
CA ARG A 7 7.66 -17.15 -17.98
C ARG A 7 6.84 -17.52 -16.77
N LEU A 8 6.16 -16.54 -16.20
CA LEU A 8 5.28 -16.71 -15.05
C LEU A 8 3.84 -16.53 -15.50
N GLU A 9 2.98 -17.48 -15.13
CA GLU A 9 1.54 -17.37 -15.36
C GLU A 9 0.89 -16.74 -14.14
N LYS A 10 0.05 -15.72 -14.36
CA LYS A 10 -0.72 -15.08 -13.28
C LYS A 10 -1.71 -16.10 -12.75
N GLU A 11 -1.58 -16.49 -11.48
CA GLU A 11 -2.59 -17.30 -10.84
C GLU A 11 -3.89 -16.48 -10.76
N SER A 12 -4.97 -17.06 -11.30
CA SER A 12 -6.29 -16.42 -11.21
C SER A 12 -6.82 -16.60 -9.79
N PRO A 13 -7.26 -15.54 -9.10
CA PRO A 13 -7.80 -15.67 -7.76
C PRO A 13 -8.92 -16.71 -7.75
N VAL A 14 -8.76 -17.77 -6.96
CA VAL A 14 -9.76 -18.86 -6.85
C VAL A 14 -11.07 -18.36 -6.24
N THR A 15 -11.04 -17.19 -5.60
CA THR A 15 -12.24 -16.50 -5.11
C THR A 15 -12.25 -15.06 -5.60
N ASP A 16 -13.28 -14.70 -6.36
CA ASP A 16 -13.73 -13.31 -6.43
C ASP A 16 -14.20 -12.94 -5.02
N ARG A 17 -13.31 -12.37 -4.19
CA ARG A 17 -13.72 -11.82 -2.90
C ARG A 17 -14.67 -10.67 -3.20
N HIS A 18 -15.95 -10.97 -3.13
CA HIS A 18 -17.04 -10.01 -3.25
C HIS A 18 -16.74 -8.86 -2.29
N ARG A 19 -16.27 -7.72 -2.80
CA ARG A 19 -15.96 -6.56 -1.96
C ARG A 19 -17.28 -6.04 -1.43
N PRO A 20 -17.57 -6.10 -0.12
CA PRO A 20 -18.70 -5.36 0.40
C PRO A 20 -18.41 -3.89 0.14
N ARG A 21 -19.24 -3.22 -0.68
CA ARG A 21 -19.15 -1.76 -0.85
C ARG A 21 -19.48 -1.13 0.50
N GLY A 22 -18.43 -0.84 1.27
CA GLY A 22 -18.54 -0.15 2.54
C GLY A 22 -18.86 1.32 2.33
N PHE A 23 -19.81 1.84 3.10
CA PHE A 23 -19.80 3.26 3.43
C PHE A 23 -18.53 3.50 4.23
N GLY A 24 -17.64 4.39 3.75
CA GLY A 24 -16.34 4.59 4.40
C GLY A 24 -16.47 5.01 5.87
N ALA A 25 -15.36 4.93 6.59
CA ALA A 25 -15.29 5.15 8.03
C ALA A 25 -15.99 6.46 8.47
N PRO A 26 -16.70 6.45 9.62
CA PRO A 26 -17.24 7.67 10.17
C PRO A 26 -16.13 8.68 10.47
N ALA A 27 -16.48 9.97 10.37
CA ALA A 27 -15.56 11.04 10.66
C ALA A 27 -14.97 10.89 12.08
N PRO A 28 -13.65 11.06 12.26
CA PRO A 28 -13.03 11.16 13.57
C PRO A 28 -13.64 12.30 14.40
N ALA A 29 -13.55 12.20 15.72
CA ALA A 29 -14.02 13.26 16.63
C ALA A 29 -13.31 14.61 16.37
N ASP A 30 -12.03 14.58 15.99
CA ASP A 30 -11.27 15.74 15.52
C ASP A 30 -10.67 15.46 14.13
N PRO A 31 -11.38 15.85 13.04
CA PRO A 31 -10.90 15.64 11.68
C PRO A 31 -9.59 16.41 11.36
N ARG A 32 -9.37 17.56 11.99
CA ARG A 32 -8.16 18.38 11.76
C ARG A 32 -6.94 17.77 12.43
N GLY A 33 -7.10 17.33 13.68
CA GLY A 33 -6.09 16.56 14.39
C GLY A 33 -5.74 15.27 13.66
N HIS A 34 -6.76 14.54 13.18
CA HIS A 34 -6.58 13.34 12.35
C HIS A 34 -5.79 13.63 11.08
N GLY A 35 -6.20 14.63 10.30
CA GLY A 35 -5.49 15.04 9.08
C GLY A 35 -4.04 15.44 9.36
N SER A 36 -3.79 16.14 10.48
CA SER A 36 -2.43 16.54 10.88
C SER A 36 -1.56 15.33 11.24
N ALA A 37 -2.11 14.34 11.93
CA ALA A 37 -1.40 13.10 12.27
C ALA A 37 -1.06 12.29 11.02
N LEU A 38 -2.03 12.11 10.12
CA LEU A 38 -1.82 11.44 8.85
C LEU A 38 -0.78 12.14 7.99
N LEU A 39 -0.86 13.46 7.84
CA LEU A 39 0.09 14.25 7.06
C LEU A 39 1.53 14.08 7.57
N ARG A 40 1.73 14.06 8.90
CA ARG A 40 3.06 13.82 9.49
C ARG A 40 3.58 12.43 9.14
N SER A 41 2.77 11.38 9.35
CA SER A 41 3.18 10.00 9.02
C SER A 41 3.45 9.82 7.52
N PHE A 42 2.61 10.40 6.66
CA PHE A 42 2.77 10.34 5.22
C PHE A 42 4.08 10.97 4.75
N ARG A 43 4.43 12.16 5.27
CA ARG A 43 5.68 12.85 4.92
C ARG A 43 6.90 12.03 5.32
N ALA A 44 6.89 11.44 6.52
CA ALA A 44 7.98 10.58 6.98
C ALA A 44 8.18 9.37 6.05
N VAL A 45 7.09 8.69 5.67
CA VAL A 45 7.15 7.55 4.74
C VAL A 45 7.60 7.99 3.35
N ARG A 46 7.10 9.12 2.85
CA ARG A 46 7.46 9.66 1.54
C ARG A 46 8.96 9.99 1.46
N GLU A 47 9.54 10.53 2.52
CA GLU A 47 10.97 10.81 2.62
C GLU A 47 11.79 9.52 2.58
N VAL A 48 11.38 8.50 3.34
CA VAL A 48 12.03 7.17 3.31
C VAL A 48 11.93 6.56 1.91
N ALA A 49 10.75 6.56 1.28
CA ALA A 49 10.52 5.99 -0.05
C ALA A 49 11.28 6.73 -1.17
N ALA A 50 11.57 8.03 -0.99
CA ALA A 50 12.39 8.80 -1.92
C ALA A 50 13.86 8.38 -1.89
N ASN A 51 14.36 7.96 -0.72
CA ASN A 51 15.75 7.57 -0.50
C ASN A 51 16.00 6.05 -0.57
N GLN A 52 14.94 5.23 -0.52
CA GLN A 52 15.03 3.80 -0.72
C GLN A 52 15.18 3.46 -2.21
N ASP A 53 16.31 2.87 -2.55
CA ASP A 53 16.52 2.16 -3.81
C ASP A 53 16.12 0.68 -3.61
N LEU A 54 14.84 0.39 -3.86
CA LEU A 54 14.32 -0.98 -3.80
C LEU A 54 14.72 -1.82 -5.03
N GLY A 55 15.38 -1.22 -6.02
CA GLY A 55 15.65 -1.83 -7.32
C GLY A 55 14.37 -2.15 -8.10
N GLY A 56 14.53 -2.61 -9.35
CA GLY A 56 13.42 -3.01 -10.23
C GLY A 56 13.13 -2.02 -11.35
N PHE A 57 12.11 -2.34 -12.16
CA PHE A 57 11.71 -1.57 -13.34
C PHE A 57 10.51 -0.64 -13.11
N ASP A 58 9.96 -0.61 -11.89
CA ASP A 58 8.85 0.28 -11.51
C ASP A 58 9.37 1.53 -10.81
N ASP A 59 8.98 2.70 -11.30
CA ASP A 59 9.30 3.98 -10.64
C ASP A 59 8.26 4.34 -9.55
N ARG A 60 7.15 3.60 -9.44
CA ARG A 60 6.11 3.82 -8.42
C ARG A 60 6.65 3.48 -7.04
N LYS A 61 6.18 4.23 -6.04
CA LYS A 61 6.57 4.03 -4.65
C LYS A 61 5.56 3.15 -3.93
N LEU A 62 6.05 2.20 -3.15
CA LEU A 62 5.22 1.34 -2.32
C LEU A 62 4.86 2.07 -1.01
N LEU A 63 3.57 2.08 -0.68
CA LEU A 63 3.03 2.62 0.56
C LEU A 63 2.40 1.51 1.38
N LYS A 64 2.74 1.44 2.67
CA LYS A 64 2.03 0.64 3.66
C LYS A 64 1.03 1.54 4.38
N ILE A 65 -0.24 1.24 4.23
CA ILE A 65 -1.35 1.99 4.83
C ILE A 65 -1.95 1.14 5.93
N ARG A 66 -1.93 1.65 7.16
CA ARG A 66 -2.63 1.03 8.29
C ARG A 66 -4.01 1.63 8.42
N LEU A 67 -5.04 0.80 8.39
CA LEU A 67 -6.42 1.18 8.68
C LEU A 67 -6.59 1.42 10.19
N ARG A 68 -7.63 2.16 10.58
CA ARG A 68 -7.99 2.35 11.99
C ARG A 68 -8.44 1.02 12.59
N GLU A 69 -8.18 0.87 13.88
CA GLU A 69 -8.62 -0.29 14.65
C GLU A 69 -10.13 -0.52 14.50
N GLY A 70 -10.49 -1.77 14.26
CA GLY A 70 -11.88 -2.19 14.08
C GLY A 70 -12.43 -1.99 12.67
N GLU A 71 -11.70 -1.29 11.77
CA GLU A 71 -12.11 -1.22 10.38
C GLU A 71 -11.79 -2.50 9.62
N ARG A 72 -12.82 -3.07 9.01
CA ARG A 72 -12.75 -4.34 8.27
C ARG A 72 -13.04 -4.17 6.78
N GLN A 73 -13.43 -2.95 6.38
CA GLN A 73 -13.82 -2.65 5.03
C GLN A 73 -12.74 -1.80 4.36
N LEU A 74 -12.16 -2.37 3.30
CA LEU A 74 -11.23 -1.66 2.46
C LEU A 74 -11.99 -0.63 1.61
N PRO A 75 -11.70 0.67 1.75
CA PRO A 75 -12.25 1.67 0.84
C PRO A 75 -11.70 1.45 -0.56
N ASP A 76 -12.40 1.96 -1.56
CA ASP A 76 -11.89 1.93 -2.93
C ASP A 76 -10.79 2.98 -3.12
N PHE A 77 -9.56 2.63 -2.71
CA PHE A 77 -8.37 3.47 -2.87
C PHE A 77 -8.02 3.73 -4.34
N ASN A 78 -8.48 2.88 -5.27
CA ASN A 78 -8.33 3.09 -6.71
C ASN A 78 -9.10 4.33 -7.21
N LEU A 79 -9.96 4.92 -6.38
CA LEU A 79 -10.54 6.25 -6.63
C LEU A 79 -9.50 7.38 -6.53
N ILE A 80 -8.29 7.12 -6.06
CA ILE A 80 -7.18 8.07 -6.14
C ILE A 80 -6.36 7.69 -7.37
N ASP A 81 -6.45 8.51 -8.42
CA ASP A 81 -5.76 8.22 -9.68
C ASP A 81 -4.24 8.05 -9.44
N GLY A 82 -3.70 6.93 -9.92
CA GLY A 82 -2.30 6.56 -9.75
C GLY A 82 -1.95 5.92 -8.40
N LEU A 83 -2.93 5.59 -7.57
CA LEU A 83 -2.81 4.70 -6.41
C LEU A 83 -3.43 3.33 -6.76
N GLU A 84 -2.65 2.26 -6.64
CA GLU A 84 -3.07 0.90 -6.96
C GLU A 84 -2.85 -0.01 -5.75
N VAL A 85 -3.92 -0.59 -5.21
CA VAL A 85 -3.80 -1.58 -4.13
C VAL A 85 -3.31 -2.91 -4.68
N VAL A 86 -2.17 -3.38 -4.19
CA VAL A 86 -1.55 -4.64 -4.64
C VAL A 86 -1.67 -5.79 -3.63
N SER A 87 -1.78 -5.47 -2.34
CA SER A 87 -2.00 -6.48 -1.30
C SER A 87 -2.83 -5.93 -0.14
N HIS A 88 -3.45 -6.84 0.59
CA HIS A 88 -4.17 -6.58 1.83
C HIS A 88 -3.84 -7.70 2.81
N GLU A 89 -3.09 -7.36 3.85
CA GLU A 89 -2.65 -8.28 4.89
C GLU A 89 -3.57 -8.19 6.09
N GLY A 90 -4.22 -9.30 6.42
CA GLY A 90 -5.23 -9.36 7.46
C GLY A 90 -6.42 -8.46 7.17
N HIS A 91 -6.76 -7.59 8.12
CA HIS A 91 -7.87 -6.63 8.02
C HIS A 91 -7.42 -5.17 8.10
N GLU A 92 -6.15 -4.92 8.40
CA GLU A 92 -5.69 -3.59 8.83
C GLU A 92 -4.56 -3.04 7.97
N VAL A 93 -3.89 -3.85 7.14
CA VAL A 93 -2.69 -3.41 6.40
C VAL A 93 -2.93 -3.50 4.91
N VAL A 94 -2.83 -2.37 4.22
CA VAL A 94 -3.02 -2.26 2.78
C VAL A 94 -1.72 -1.81 2.13
N LEU A 95 -1.28 -2.56 1.13
CA LEU A 95 -0.11 -2.20 0.33
C LEU A 95 -0.57 -1.60 -0.99
N ALA A 96 -0.04 -0.44 -1.33
CA ALA A 96 -0.40 0.25 -2.55
C ALA A 96 0.82 0.85 -3.26
N PHE A 97 0.89 0.67 -4.58
CA PHE A 97 1.81 1.43 -5.43
C PHE A 97 1.22 2.81 -5.71
N ALA A 98 2.07 3.83 -5.63
CA ALA A 98 1.71 5.21 -5.88
C ALA A 98 2.66 5.85 -6.89
N THR A 99 2.10 6.47 -7.92
CA THR A 99 2.85 7.39 -8.78
C THR A 99 3.23 8.66 -8.02
N ALA A 100 4.23 9.41 -8.52
CA ALA A 100 4.56 10.72 -7.94
C ALA A 100 3.37 11.70 -7.92
N ALA A 101 2.51 11.66 -8.95
CA ALA A 101 1.30 12.46 -9.01
C ALA A 101 0.29 12.05 -7.93
N ALA A 102 0.10 10.75 -7.71
CA ALA A 102 -0.76 10.23 -6.66
C ALA A 102 -0.25 10.63 -5.26
N LEU A 103 1.06 10.54 -5.02
CA LEU A 103 1.66 10.97 -3.75
C LEU A 103 1.40 12.46 -3.46
N ASN A 104 1.56 13.32 -4.47
CA ASN A 104 1.26 14.74 -4.34
C ASN A 104 -0.22 15.00 -4.04
N LEU A 105 -1.12 14.31 -4.74
CA LEU A 105 -2.57 14.43 -4.52
C LEU A 105 -2.98 13.99 -3.11
N VAL A 106 -2.41 12.89 -2.61
CA VAL A 106 -2.64 12.42 -1.24
C VAL A 106 -2.16 13.47 -0.24
N GLU A 107 -0.95 13.99 -0.41
CA GLU A 107 -0.42 15.02 0.49
C GLU A 107 -1.28 16.29 0.52
N GLU A 108 -1.72 16.77 -0.64
CA GLU A 108 -2.59 17.94 -0.76
C GLU A 108 -3.93 17.73 -0.01
N ARG A 109 -4.53 16.55 -0.17
CA ARG A 109 -5.78 16.20 0.52
C ARG A 109 -5.59 16.09 2.02
N LEU A 110 -4.49 15.50 2.49
CA LEU A 110 -4.15 15.43 3.90
C LEU A 110 -3.89 16.83 4.49
N ALA A 111 -3.19 17.70 3.77
CA ALA A 111 -2.96 19.08 4.19
C ALA A 111 -4.26 19.89 4.26
N THR A 112 -5.16 19.71 3.29
CA THR A 112 -6.49 20.31 3.30
C THR A 112 -7.32 19.80 4.48
N LEU A 113 -7.31 18.50 4.74
CA LEU A 113 -7.99 17.91 5.89
C LEU A 113 -7.43 18.44 7.23
N ALA A 114 -6.11 18.56 7.36
CA ALA A 114 -5.45 19.11 8.54
C ALA A 114 -5.84 20.59 8.78
N ARG A 115 -5.90 21.38 7.72
CA ARG A 115 -6.22 22.81 7.80
C ARG A 115 -7.70 23.07 8.06
N ASP A 116 -8.58 22.45 7.27
CA ASP A 116 -9.99 22.81 7.15
C ASP A 116 -10.93 21.80 7.79
N GLY A 117 -10.44 20.60 8.15
CA GLY A 117 -11.23 19.51 8.71
C GLY A 117 -12.19 18.85 7.72
N ARG A 118 -12.12 19.24 6.43
CA ARG A 118 -13.00 18.79 5.35
C ARG A 118 -12.19 18.63 4.07
N VAL A 119 -12.48 17.61 3.29
CA VAL A 119 -11.85 17.37 1.98
C VAL A 119 -12.76 16.48 1.14
N THR A 120 -12.62 16.56 -0.19
CA THR A 120 -13.31 15.67 -1.12
C THR A 120 -12.93 14.22 -0.85
N ARG A 121 -13.94 13.33 -0.83
CA ARG A 121 -13.78 11.89 -0.51
C ARG A 121 -13.10 11.64 0.85
N ALA A 122 -13.38 12.48 1.86
CA ALA A 122 -12.80 12.35 3.20
C ALA A 122 -12.97 10.95 3.83
N ALA A 123 -14.03 10.22 3.50
CA ALA A 123 -14.25 8.85 3.93
C ALA A 123 -13.09 7.89 3.60
N LEU A 124 -12.35 8.14 2.49
CA LEU A 124 -11.15 7.38 2.14
C LEU A 124 -9.98 7.65 3.09
N LEU A 125 -9.94 8.83 3.73
CA LEU A 125 -8.87 9.22 4.65
C LEU A 125 -9.25 8.92 6.11
N PHE A 126 -10.55 8.92 6.42
CA PHE A 126 -11.06 8.65 7.77
C PHE A 126 -10.88 7.21 8.21
N VAL A 127 -10.71 6.29 7.27
CA VAL A 127 -10.42 4.87 7.52
C VAL A 127 -8.93 4.63 7.80
N ILE A 128 -8.05 5.54 7.40
CA ILE A 128 -6.60 5.39 7.58
C ILE A 128 -6.25 5.77 9.01
N GLY A 129 -5.56 4.87 9.71
CA GLY A 129 -4.95 5.11 11.02
C GLY A 129 -3.54 5.70 10.90
N GLY A 130 -2.79 5.35 9.86
CA GLY A 130 -1.47 5.91 9.60
C GLY A 130 -0.81 5.37 8.33
N PHE A 131 0.30 6.00 7.96
CA PHE A 131 1.21 5.49 6.93
C PHE A 131 2.46 4.92 7.58
N GLU A 132 2.94 3.81 7.04
CA GLU A 132 4.14 3.12 7.47
C GLU A 132 5.09 2.89 6.30
N HIS A 133 6.35 2.62 6.63
CA HIS A 133 7.35 2.24 5.66
C HIS A 133 7.33 0.72 5.49
N TRP A 134 7.60 0.26 4.28
CA TRP A 134 7.75 -1.16 3.98
C TRP A 134 9.20 -1.58 4.28
N THR A 135 9.39 -2.52 5.20
CA THR A 135 10.73 -2.91 5.69
C THR A 135 11.26 -4.19 5.05
N PRO A 136 12.54 -4.55 5.24
CA PRO A 136 13.03 -5.89 4.95
C PRO A 136 12.27 -7.02 5.66
N GLU A 137 11.86 -6.79 6.91
CA GLU A 137 11.12 -7.76 7.71
C GLU A 137 9.73 -8.00 7.14
N ASP A 138 9.07 -6.92 6.69
CA ASP A 138 7.78 -7.00 5.98
C ASP A 138 7.86 -7.85 4.69
N ARG A 139 9.05 -7.96 4.07
CA ARG A 139 9.32 -8.80 2.88
C ARG A 139 9.69 -10.24 3.22
N THR A 140 9.77 -10.58 4.51
CA THR A 140 10.21 -11.89 4.97
C THR A 140 9.01 -12.71 5.41
N GLY A 141 8.69 -13.77 4.65
CA GLY A 141 7.61 -14.68 4.99
C GLY A 141 7.83 -15.38 6.33
N ALA A 142 6.74 -15.85 6.96
CA ALA A 142 6.74 -16.40 8.32
C ALA A 142 7.79 -17.51 8.53
N ALA A 143 7.92 -18.44 7.58
CA ALA A 143 8.89 -19.53 7.68
C ALA A 143 10.35 -19.01 7.73
N LEU A 144 10.69 -18.04 6.88
CA LEU A 144 12.02 -17.42 6.89
C LEU A 144 12.26 -16.58 8.14
N ALA A 145 11.23 -15.90 8.63
CA ALA A 145 11.32 -15.10 9.86
C ALA A 145 11.56 -15.98 11.11
N GLU A 146 10.91 -17.14 11.18
CA GLU A 146 11.02 -18.05 12.33
C GLU A 146 12.27 -18.95 12.26
N GLN A 147 12.60 -19.47 11.08
CA GLN A 147 13.60 -20.53 10.90
C GLN A 147 14.92 -20.01 10.31
N GLY A 148 14.92 -18.81 9.74
CA GLY A 148 16.05 -18.27 9.00
C GLY A 148 16.29 -18.98 7.66
N LEU A 149 17.36 -18.59 6.99
CA LEU A 149 17.81 -19.30 5.79
C LEU A 149 18.52 -20.61 6.19
N PRO A 150 18.29 -21.72 5.47
CA PRO A 150 19.04 -22.95 5.68
C PRO A 150 20.53 -22.74 5.42
N HIS A 151 21.36 -23.29 6.31
CA HIS A 151 22.82 -23.12 6.28
C HIS A 151 23.53 -24.08 5.32
N GLU A 152 22.89 -25.19 4.96
CA GLU A 152 23.47 -26.24 4.11
C GLU A 152 22.46 -26.73 3.07
N GLY A 153 22.95 -26.99 1.86
CA GLY A 153 22.17 -27.57 0.77
C GLY A 153 21.27 -26.59 0.01
N PRO A 154 20.70 -27.01 -1.13
CA PRO A 154 19.68 -26.25 -1.84
C PRO A 154 18.38 -26.19 -1.04
N CYS A 155 17.68 -25.06 -1.11
CA CYS A 155 16.37 -24.89 -0.51
C CYS A 155 15.33 -24.46 -1.53
N MET A 156 14.06 -24.76 -1.22
CA MET A 156 12.94 -24.24 -1.98
C MET A 156 12.54 -22.89 -1.40
N LEU A 157 12.53 -21.86 -2.23
CA LEU A 157 12.08 -20.52 -1.87
C LEU A 157 10.73 -20.29 -2.52
N ASP A 158 9.72 -20.02 -1.71
CA ASP A 158 8.44 -19.51 -2.17
C ASP A 158 8.53 -17.98 -2.31
N VAL A 159 8.15 -17.45 -3.47
CA VAL A 159 8.30 -16.03 -3.81
C VAL A 159 6.95 -15.52 -4.30
N GLU A 160 6.39 -14.54 -3.58
CA GLU A 160 5.22 -13.81 -4.05
C GLU A 160 5.65 -12.67 -4.98
N LEU A 161 5.04 -12.62 -6.16
CA LEU A 161 5.28 -11.59 -7.16
C LEU A 161 4.00 -10.82 -7.41
N TRP A 162 4.03 -9.50 -7.19
CA TRP A 162 2.89 -8.65 -7.52
C TRP A 162 2.96 -8.22 -8.99
N PRO A 163 1.87 -8.42 -9.76
CA PRO A 163 1.83 -7.98 -11.13
C PRO A 163 1.90 -6.46 -11.18
N GLN A 164 2.69 -5.94 -12.11
CA GLN A 164 2.50 -4.57 -12.57
C GLN A 164 1.45 -4.64 -13.66
N ASP A 165 0.20 -4.30 -13.34
CA ASP A 165 -0.78 -4.03 -14.40
C ASP A 165 -0.32 -2.73 -15.09
N MET A 166 0.58 -2.87 -16.06
CA MET A 166 0.94 -1.78 -16.97
C MET A 166 -0.36 -1.41 -17.70
N PRO A 167 -0.89 -0.18 -17.57
CA PRO A 167 -1.95 0.25 -18.45
C PRO A 167 -1.41 0.08 -19.87
N ALA A 168 -2.12 -0.72 -20.68
CA ALA A 168 -1.72 -0.98 -22.04
C ALA A 168 -1.38 0.35 -22.72
N ARG A 169 -0.13 0.49 -23.15
CA ARG A 169 0.34 1.63 -23.93
C ARG A 169 -0.53 1.63 -25.21
N ARG A 170 -1.57 2.45 -25.22
CA ARG A 170 -2.40 2.71 -26.41
C ARG A 170 -1.65 3.62 -27.37
#